data_AF-A0A379FHI3-F1
#
_entry.id   AF-A0A379FHI3-F1
#
_cell.length_a   1.000
_cell.length_b   1.000
_cell.length_c   1.000
_cell.angle_alpha   90.00
_cell.angle_beta   90.00
_cell.angle_gamma   90.00
#
_symmetry.space_group_name_H-M   'P 1'
#
loop_
_entity.id
_entity.type
_entity.pdbx_description
1 polymer ?
#
loop_
_entity_poly.entity_id
_entity_poly.type
_entity_poly.pdbx_seq_one_letter_code
_entity_poly.pdbx_strand_id
1 'polypeptide(L)'
;MRELLLSDSYAEKTKSVDRFLQILSTLYSLDSATFTQSAETVHGRTRIYFAGDEKTLLDSGRHTKPSPYSRYAILVITNSNTERKRTMVQSIMQDMQFPANEIDKVCGTI
;
A
#
# COMPACT_ATOMS: atom_id res chain seq x y z
N MET A 1 -7.27 3.59 11.27
CA MET A 1 -7.26 2.23 10.70
C MET A 1 -8.25 1.27 11.35
N ARG A 2 -8.53 1.36 12.66
CA ARG A 2 -9.51 0.50 13.33
C ARG A 2 -10.90 0.48 12.68
N GLU A 3 -11.44 1.65 12.33
CA GLU A 3 -12.72 1.75 11.63
C GLU A 3 -12.73 1.02 10.28
N LEU A 4 -11.64 1.13 9.51
CA LEU A 4 -11.48 0.40 8.26
C LEU A 4 -11.58 -1.11 8.49
N LEU A 5 -10.84 -1.65 9.47
CA LEU A 5 -10.79 -3.09 9.74
C LEU A 5 -12.14 -3.65 10.23
N LEU A 6 -13.00 -2.79 10.78
CA LEU A 6 -14.35 -3.16 11.22
C LEU A 6 -15.43 -2.92 10.15
N SER A 7 -15.08 -2.32 9.00
CA SER A 7 -16.05 -1.97 7.97
C SER A 7 -16.45 -3.18 7.11
N ASP A 8 -17.72 -3.26 6.76
CA ASP A 8 -18.24 -4.29 5.84
C ASP A 8 -17.51 -4.25 4.49
N SER A 9 -17.23 -3.05 3.99
CA SER A 9 -16.51 -2.85 2.73
C SER A 9 -15.13 -3.50 2.67
N TYR A 10 -14.47 -3.62 3.84
CA TYR A 10 -13.16 -4.26 3.97
C TYR A 10 -13.32 -5.78 4.19
N ALA A 11 -14.31 -6.18 5.00
CA ALA A 11 -14.62 -7.59 5.27
C ALA A 11 -15.06 -8.35 4.00
N GLU A 12 -15.76 -7.68 3.08
CA GLU A 12 -16.20 -8.25 1.79
C GLU A 12 -15.05 -8.56 0.82
N LYS A 13 -13.84 -8.00 1.05
CA LYS A 13 -12.69 -8.21 0.16
C LYS A 13 -12.11 -9.62 0.34
N THR A 14 -12.22 -10.44 -0.69
CA THR A 14 -11.69 -11.82 -0.68
C THR A 14 -10.20 -11.90 -1.04
N LYS A 15 -9.69 -11.00 -1.89
CA LYS A 15 -8.29 -11.03 -2.35
C LYS A 15 -7.40 -10.13 -1.50
N SER A 16 -6.18 -10.59 -1.22
CA SER A 16 -5.16 -9.82 -0.49
C SER A 16 -4.77 -8.52 -1.22
N VAL A 17 -4.82 -8.52 -2.55
CA VAL A 17 -4.57 -7.30 -3.34
C VAL A 17 -5.64 -6.24 -3.11
N ASP A 18 -6.91 -6.62 -2.96
CA ASP A 18 -7.99 -5.66 -2.78
C ASP A 18 -7.93 -5.03 -1.37
N ARG A 19 -7.63 -5.85 -0.35
CA ARG A 19 -7.37 -5.37 1.02
C ARG A 19 -6.16 -4.45 1.08
N PHE A 20 -5.08 -4.83 0.41
CA PHE A 20 -3.87 -4.01 0.30
C PHE A 20 -4.16 -2.63 -0.32
N LEU A 21 -4.87 -2.58 -1.46
CA LEU A 21 -5.23 -1.31 -2.11
C LEU A 21 -6.12 -0.44 -1.21
N GLN A 22 -7.07 -1.04 -0.50
CA GLN A 22 -7.97 -0.30 0.40
C GLN A 22 -7.23 0.26 1.64
N ILE A 23 -6.28 -0.51 2.19
CA ILE A 23 -5.39 -0.02 3.26
C ILE A 23 -4.60 1.19 2.78
N LEU A 24 -3.92 1.09 1.62
CA LEU A 24 -3.13 2.19 1.08
C LEU A 24 -3.99 3.44 0.81
N SER A 25 -5.20 3.24 0.28
CA SER A 25 -6.16 4.33 0.05
C SER A 25 -6.51 5.05 1.35
N THR A 26 -6.74 4.28 2.42
CA THR A 26 -7.10 4.82 3.73
C THR A 26 -5.91 5.55 4.35
N LEU A 27 -4.72 4.97 4.32
CA LEU A 27 -3.50 5.62 4.85
C LEU A 27 -3.24 6.96 4.13
N TYR A 28 -3.34 6.98 2.80
CA TYR A 28 -3.21 8.21 2.02
C TYR A 28 -4.26 9.27 2.40
N SER A 29 -5.50 8.85 2.69
CA SER A 29 -6.56 9.78 3.10
C SER A 29 -6.39 10.36 4.50
N LEU A 30 -5.62 9.69 5.38
CA LEU A 30 -5.34 10.15 6.73
C LEU A 30 -4.26 11.22 6.75
N ASP A 31 -3.16 10.99 6.02
CA ASP A 31 -2.07 11.95 5.87
C ASP A 31 -1.34 11.68 4.55
N SER A 32 -1.73 12.41 3.50
CA SER A 32 -1.17 12.24 2.17
C SER A 32 0.28 12.70 2.07
N ALA A 33 0.70 13.65 2.91
CA ALA A 33 2.06 14.19 2.88
C ALA A 33 3.05 13.17 3.41
N THR A 34 2.80 12.65 4.62
CA THR A 34 3.65 11.61 5.23
C THR A 34 3.58 10.31 4.44
N PHE A 35 2.40 9.94 3.94
CA PHE A 35 2.26 8.77 3.06
C PHE A 35 3.16 8.90 1.83
N THR A 36 3.09 10.03 1.11
CA THR A 36 3.85 10.21 -0.13
C THR A 36 5.35 10.14 0.12
N GLN A 37 5.83 10.80 1.18
CA GLN A 37 7.23 10.74 1.57
C GLN A 37 7.69 9.31 1.87
N SER A 38 6.88 8.52 2.58
CA SER A 38 7.21 7.12 2.85
C SER A 38 7.14 6.26 1.59
N ALA A 39 6.14 6.46 0.72
CA ALA A 39 5.99 5.69 -0.50
C ALA A 39 7.20 5.86 -1.47
N GLU A 40 7.85 7.02 -1.46
CA GLU A 40 9.07 7.28 -2.23
C GLU A 40 10.28 6.48 -1.74
N THR A 41 10.36 6.16 -0.45
CA THR A 41 11.48 5.39 0.14
C THR A 41 11.24 3.88 0.06
N VAL A 42 9.99 3.45 -0.11
CA VAL A 42 9.61 2.03 -0.18
C VAL A 42 9.82 1.49 -1.59
N HIS A 43 10.96 0.83 -1.80
CA HIS A 43 11.30 0.20 -3.08
C HIS A 43 11.90 -1.20 -2.91
N GLY A 44 11.91 -1.96 -4.00
CA GLY A 44 12.63 -3.22 -4.08
C GLY A 44 14.09 -3.01 -4.45
N ARG A 45 14.86 -4.10 -4.51
CA ARG A 45 16.26 -4.06 -4.96
C ARG A 45 16.42 -3.46 -6.35
N THR A 46 15.48 -3.73 -7.25
CA THR A 46 15.54 -3.31 -8.65
C THR A 46 14.22 -2.76 -9.17
N ARG A 47 13.21 -2.61 -8.31
CA ARG A 47 11.85 -2.26 -8.72
C ARG A 47 11.35 -1.10 -7.88
N ILE A 48 10.73 -0.12 -8.53
CA ILE A 48 10.01 0.95 -7.86
C ILE A 48 8.62 0.40 -7.52
N TYR A 49 8.15 0.61 -6.28
CA TYR A 49 6.85 0.09 -5.85
C TYR A 49 5.74 1.11 -6.01
N PHE A 50 6.03 2.39 -5.82
CA PHE A 50 5.08 3.51 -5.93
C PHE A 50 5.60 4.56 -6.89
N ALA A 51 4.72 5.11 -7.72
CA ALA A 51 5.05 6.24 -8.60
C ALA A 51 3.80 7.07 -8.92
N GLY A 52 4.01 8.33 -9.32
CA GLY A 52 2.95 9.21 -9.82
C GLY A 52 2.53 8.93 -11.26
N ASP A 53 3.23 8.04 -11.97
CA ASP A 53 2.96 7.70 -13.36
C ASP A 53 3.26 6.23 -13.67
N GLU A 54 2.54 5.68 -14.64
CA GLU A 54 2.59 4.25 -14.96
C GLU A 54 3.93 3.86 -15.59
N LYS A 55 4.52 4.77 -16.37
CA LYS A 55 5.77 4.56 -17.09
C LYS A 55 6.92 4.30 -16.13
N THR A 56 7.03 5.05 -15.03
CA THR A 56 8.03 4.84 -13.99
C THR A 56 7.96 3.42 -13.40
N LEU A 57 6.75 2.88 -13.16
CA LEU A 57 6.60 1.52 -12.65
C LEU A 57 6.95 0.46 -13.70
N LEU A 58 6.56 0.67 -14.96
CA LEU A 58 6.84 -0.26 -16.06
C LEU A 58 8.34 -0.31 -16.41
N ASP A 59 8.99 0.85 -16.42
CA ASP A 59 10.43 0.97 -16.71
C ASP A 59 11.27 0.30 -15.59
N SER A 60 10.78 0.31 -14.34
CA SER A 60 11.44 -0.40 -13.23
C SER A 60 11.24 -1.93 -13.25
N GLY A 61 10.33 -2.46 -14.07
CA GLY A 61 10.14 -3.91 -14.19
C GLY A 61 9.04 -4.35 -15.16
N ARG A 62 9.37 -5.33 -16.02
CA ARG A 62 8.51 -5.85 -17.11
C ARG A 62 7.15 -6.45 -16.68
N HIS A 63 6.88 -6.64 -15.40
CA HIS A 63 5.65 -7.29 -14.90
C HIS A 63 5.07 -6.62 -13.65
N THR A 64 5.08 -5.29 -13.55
CA THR A 64 4.66 -4.56 -12.34
C THR A 64 3.15 -4.48 -12.11
N LYS A 65 2.31 -4.73 -13.13
CA LYS A 65 0.83 -4.57 -13.08
C LYS A 65 0.40 -3.37 -12.22
N PRO A 66 0.67 -2.14 -12.69
CA PRO A 66 0.31 -0.91 -11.98
C PRO A 66 -1.19 -0.87 -11.67
N SER A 67 -1.55 -0.38 -10.48
CA SER A 67 -2.95 -0.14 -10.13
C SER A 67 -3.06 1.14 -9.30
N PRO A 68 -4.03 2.03 -9.62
CA PRO A 68 -4.30 3.18 -8.78
C PRO A 68 -4.98 2.73 -7.49
N TYR A 69 -4.52 3.22 -6.34
CA TYR A 69 -5.17 2.97 -5.05
C TYR A 69 -5.84 4.23 -4.47
N SER A 70 -5.67 5.39 -5.08
CA SER A 70 -6.27 6.66 -4.68
C SER A 70 -6.83 7.41 -5.89
N ARG A 71 -7.84 8.25 -5.68
CA ARG A 71 -8.39 9.15 -6.70
C ARG A 71 -7.36 10.19 -7.21
N TYR A 72 -6.19 10.27 -6.56
CA TYR A 72 -5.15 11.29 -6.75
C TYR A 72 -3.86 10.77 -7.42
N ALA A 73 -3.96 9.77 -8.31
CA ALA A 73 -2.91 9.42 -9.29
C ALA A 73 -1.60 8.79 -8.79
N ILE A 74 -1.50 8.28 -7.55
CA ILE A 74 -0.37 7.42 -7.16
C ILE A 74 -0.69 5.96 -7.51
N LEU A 75 0.23 5.33 -8.24
CA LEU A 75 0.17 3.95 -8.69
C LEU A 75 1.05 3.08 -7.80
N VAL A 76 0.62 1.84 -7.57
CA VAL A 76 1.39 0.83 -6.85
C VAL A 76 1.54 -0.45 -7.68
N ILE A 77 2.65 -1.16 -7.52
CA ILE A 77 2.81 -2.48 -8.11
C ILE A 77 1.91 -3.50 -7.40
N THR A 78 1.15 -4.29 -8.17
CA THR A 78 0.26 -5.32 -7.59
C THR A 78 0.81 -6.73 -7.72
N ASN A 79 1.78 -6.94 -8.63
CA ASN A 79 2.47 -8.20 -8.85
C ASN A 79 3.56 -8.45 -7.79
N SER A 80 3.10 -8.67 -6.57
CA SER A 80 3.89 -8.98 -5.39
C SER A 80 3.20 -10.10 -4.60
N ASN A 81 3.95 -10.91 -3.86
CA ASN A 81 3.35 -11.87 -2.94
C ASN A 81 2.77 -11.15 -1.70
N THR A 82 1.98 -11.87 -0.89
CA THR A 82 1.31 -11.32 0.29
C THR A 82 2.30 -10.76 1.32
N GLU A 83 3.41 -11.45 1.56
CA GLU A 83 4.45 -10.97 2.48
C GLU A 83 5.00 -9.61 2.07
N ARG A 84 5.29 -9.42 0.79
CA ARG A 84 5.79 -8.13 0.29
C ARG A 84 4.75 -7.02 0.40
N LYS A 85 3.45 -7.33 0.20
CA LYS A 85 2.37 -6.35 0.47
C LYS A 85 2.36 -5.94 1.94
N ARG A 86 2.54 -6.88 2.87
CA ARG A 86 2.64 -6.62 4.31
C ARG A 86 3.86 -5.74 4.62
N THR A 87 5.03 -6.04 4.08
CA THR A 87 6.23 -5.21 4.28
C THR A 87 6.04 -3.79 3.78
N MET A 88 5.40 -3.59 2.62
CA MET A 88 5.09 -2.24 2.11
C MET A 88 4.18 -1.48 3.08
N VAL A 89 3.08 -2.10 3.53
CA VAL A 89 2.15 -1.48 4.48
C VAL A 89 2.83 -1.21 5.83
N GLN A 90 3.62 -2.15 6.33
CA GLN A 90 4.37 -2.01 7.57
C GLN A 90 5.30 -0.81 7.52
N SER A 91 6.12 -0.67 6.47
CA SER A 91 7.06 0.43 6.31
C SER A 91 6.32 1.78 6.30
N ILE A 92 5.24 1.88 5.52
CA ILE A 92 4.44 3.10 5.42
C ILE A 92 3.82 3.46 6.77
N MET A 93 3.24 2.49 7.47
CA MET A 93 2.63 2.75 8.77
C MET A 93 3.65 3.09 9.86
N GLN A 94 4.87 2.54 9.80
CA GLN A 94 5.97 2.90 10.70
C GLN A 94 6.39 4.36 10.52
N ASP A 95 6.57 4.80 9.27
CA ASP A 95 6.93 6.19 8.96
C ASP A 95 5.80 7.17 9.33
N MET A 96 4.54 6.74 9.16
CA MET A 96 3.36 7.45 9.65
C MET A 96 3.14 7.33 11.17
N GLN A 97 4.10 6.77 11.92
CA GLN A 97 4.12 6.69 13.38
C GLN A 97 2.96 5.93 14.02
N PHE A 98 2.39 4.94 13.32
CA PHE A 98 1.41 4.05 13.93
C PHE A 98 2.06 3.14 14.98
N PRO A 99 1.34 2.78 16.05
CA PRO A 99 1.88 1.90 17.07
C PRO A 99 1.99 0.47 16.53
N ALA A 100 3.05 -0.25 16.91
CA ALA A 100 3.39 -1.58 16.38
C ALA A 100 2.23 -2.59 16.46
N ASN A 101 1.48 -2.57 17.56
CA ASN A 101 0.31 -3.44 17.75
C ASN A 101 -0.84 -3.17 16.76
N GLU A 102 -0.97 -1.94 16.23
CA GLU A 102 -1.95 -1.60 15.19
C GLU A 102 -1.43 -2.03 13.82
N ILE A 103 -0.13 -1.87 13.57
CA ILE A 103 0.55 -2.33 12.34
C ILE A 103 0.41 -3.84 12.18
N ASP A 104 0.70 -4.61 13.23
CA ASP A 104 0.60 -6.07 13.20
C ASP A 104 -0.84 -6.53 12.88
N LYS A 105 -1.84 -5.86 13.46
CA LYS A 105 -3.25 -6.14 13.18
C LYS A 105 -3.60 -5.85 11.73
N VAL A 106 -3.23 -4.68 11.21
CA VAL A 106 -3.49 -4.33 9.81
C VAL A 106 -2.81 -5.32 8.87
N CYS A 107 -1.52 -5.59 9.06
CA CYS A 107 -0.76 -6.53 8.23
C CYS A 107 -1.31 -7.96 8.29
N GLY A 108 -1.80 -8.40 9.45
CA GLY A 108 -2.42 -9.72 9.63
C GLY A 108 -3.69 -9.91 8.82
N THR A 109 -4.37 -8.83 8.43
CA THR A 109 -5.59 -8.90 7.60
C THR A 109 -5.32 -8.91 6.10
N ILE A 110 -4.09 -8.63 5.64
CA ILE A 110 -3.72 -8.72 4.22
C ILE A 110 -3.55 -10.18 3.82
#